data_AF-A0A1Q6HAK6-F1
#
_entry.id   AF-A0A1Q6HAK6-F1
#
_cell.length_a   1.000
_cell.length_b   1.000
_cell.length_c   1.000
_cell.angle_alpha   90.00
_cell.angle_beta   90.00
_cell.angle_gamma   90.00
#
_symmetry.space_group_name_H-M   'P 1'
#
loop_
_entity.id
_entity.type
_entity.pdbx_description
1 polymer ?
#
loop_
_entity_poly.entity_id
_entity_poly.type
_entity_poly.pdbx_seq_one_letter_code
_entity_poly.pdbx_strand_id
1 'polypeptide(L)'
;MRTKFFASIFAIPATVLSIISCNSFNPGPLPEDIVGDQPGELEQKIKDLLDQAGTDTSKVEFAEISTTFTYKENDNKAYVSIQIISPENKDKMVQYDWNDMKDRRNHYEMFELTVSSFDDDVIDNYDGYKDMLFTYSDAAIYLKNLPTYCKEALEASGYKENGCINSFNIEADKAFINVGYKGQSSIFKTYNISEDKNHIVIPE
;
A
#
# COMPACT_ATOMS: atom_id res chain seq x y z
N MET A 1 -23.14 19.43 -30.26
CA MET A 1 -23.08 18.16 -29.51
C MET A 1 -21.70 17.55 -29.70
N ARG A 2 -20.84 17.66 -28.69
CA ARG A 2 -19.66 16.79 -28.48
C ARG A 2 -19.51 16.67 -26.97
N THR A 3 -20.30 15.75 -26.41
CA THR A 3 -20.13 15.27 -25.05
C THR A 3 -18.72 14.67 -24.98
N LYS A 4 -17.81 15.36 -24.29
CA LYS A 4 -16.57 14.76 -23.83
C LYS A 4 -16.98 13.73 -22.76
N PHE A 5 -17.16 12.49 -23.17
CA PHE A 5 -17.13 11.38 -22.23
C PHE A 5 -15.70 11.33 -21.70
N PHE A 6 -15.47 11.89 -20.52
CA PHE A 6 -14.36 11.47 -19.69
C PHE A 6 -14.69 10.03 -19.29
N ALA A 7 -14.23 9.07 -20.10
CA ALA A 7 -14.11 7.71 -19.63
C ALA A 7 -13.05 7.77 -18.53
N SER A 8 -13.46 7.59 -17.28
CA SER A 8 -12.53 7.36 -16.19
C SER A 8 -11.76 6.08 -16.53
N ILE A 9 -10.57 6.23 -17.10
CA ILE A 9 -9.66 5.11 -17.31
C ILE A 9 -9.19 4.72 -15.91
N PHE A 10 -9.84 3.72 -15.32
CA PHE A 10 -9.27 3.00 -14.20
C PHE A 10 -8.31 1.99 -14.83
N ALA A 11 -7.03 2.30 -14.70
CA ALA A 11 -5.96 1.41 -15.08
C ALA A 11 -5.63 0.52 -13.87
N ILE A 12 -5.57 -0.80 -14.08
CA ILE A 12 -5.23 -1.76 -13.03
C ILE A 12 -3.81 -2.27 -13.31
N PRO A 13 -2.85 -2.02 -12.41
CA PRO A 13 -1.55 -2.65 -12.49
C PRO A 13 -1.65 -4.15 -12.16
N ALA A 14 -1.20 -5.00 -13.08
CA ALA A 14 -1.10 -6.44 -12.91
C ALA A 14 0.39 -6.85 -12.84
N THR A 15 0.74 -7.69 -11.86
CA THR A 15 2.13 -8.08 -11.59
C THR A 15 2.65 -9.13 -12.57
N VAL A 16 3.79 -8.87 -13.20
CA VAL A 16 4.58 -9.84 -13.97
C VAL A 16 5.80 -10.25 -13.12
N LEU A 17 5.92 -11.55 -12.84
CA LEU A 17 6.93 -12.07 -11.91
C LEU A 17 8.35 -12.03 -12.50
N SER A 18 9.15 -11.04 -12.09
CA SER A 18 10.60 -10.97 -12.33
C SER A 18 11.32 -10.74 -10.98
N ILE A 19 11.57 -11.81 -10.22
CA ILE A 19 12.06 -11.70 -8.82
C ILE A 19 13.57 -11.39 -8.78
N ILE A 20 13.93 -10.18 -8.33
CA ILE A 20 15.29 -9.87 -7.84
C ILE A 20 15.22 -9.80 -6.31
N SER A 21 15.93 -10.70 -5.64
CA SER A 21 15.93 -10.83 -4.17
C SER A 21 17.25 -10.34 -3.57
N CYS A 22 17.16 -9.45 -2.58
CA CYS A 22 18.28 -9.08 -1.71
C CYS A 22 18.11 -9.76 -0.34
N ASN A 23 18.87 -10.84 -0.09
CA ASN A 23 18.79 -11.59 1.16
C ASN A 23 19.45 -10.84 2.33
N SER A 24 18.66 -10.43 3.33
CA SER A 24 19.15 -9.99 4.65
C SER A 24 18.35 -10.69 5.75
N PHE A 25 18.78 -11.88 6.17
CA PHE A 25 18.13 -12.59 7.28
C PHE A 25 18.48 -11.93 8.62
N ASN A 26 17.50 -11.31 9.28
CA ASN A 26 17.65 -10.72 10.61
C ASN A 26 16.66 -11.38 11.59
N PRO A 27 17.10 -12.09 12.64
CA PRO A 27 16.24 -12.90 13.51
C PRO A 27 15.49 -12.07 14.58
N GLY A 28 15.00 -10.88 14.23
CA GLY A 28 14.24 -10.01 15.14
C GLY A 28 12.94 -10.65 15.67
N PRO A 29 12.18 -9.96 16.53
CA PRO A 29 10.85 -10.43 16.93
C PRO A 29 9.91 -10.47 15.71
N LEU A 30 8.93 -11.39 15.68
CA LEU A 30 7.90 -11.40 14.63
C LEU A 30 7.12 -10.08 14.65
N PRO A 31 6.57 -9.63 13.50
CA PRO A 31 5.69 -8.48 13.50
C PRO A 31 4.46 -8.77 14.39
N GLU A 32 4.13 -7.81 15.25
CA GLU A 32 2.96 -7.90 16.14
C GLU A 32 1.75 -7.16 15.58
N ASP A 33 2.00 -6.15 14.75
CA ASP A 33 1.00 -5.28 14.13
C ASP A 33 1.43 -4.87 12.70
N ILE A 34 0.61 -4.04 12.05
CA ILE A 34 0.86 -3.46 10.74
C ILE A 34 1.99 -2.43 10.79
N VAL A 35 2.81 -2.37 9.74
CA VAL A 35 3.83 -1.32 9.62
C VAL A 35 3.15 0.03 9.45
N GLY A 36 3.36 0.93 10.41
CA GLY A 36 2.76 2.26 10.44
C GLY A 36 1.73 2.47 11.54
N ASP A 37 1.50 1.48 12.41
CA ASP A 37 0.79 1.69 13.67
C ASP A 37 1.57 2.63 14.61
N GLN A 38 2.90 2.70 14.45
CA GLN A 38 3.77 3.67 15.12
C GLN A 38 4.09 4.88 14.22
N PRO A 39 4.20 6.09 14.81
CA PRO A 39 4.53 7.30 14.06
C PRO A 39 5.82 7.17 13.24
N GLY A 40 5.72 7.39 11.92
CA GLY A 40 6.87 7.42 11.00
C GLY A 40 7.39 6.07 10.53
N GLU A 41 6.84 4.95 11.02
CA GLU A 41 7.33 3.61 10.67
C GLU A 41 7.12 3.28 9.19
N LEU A 42 5.90 3.47 8.68
CA LEU A 42 5.60 3.25 7.26
C LEU A 42 6.34 4.25 6.36
N GLU A 43 6.49 5.50 6.80
CA GLU A 43 7.31 6.49 6.09
C GLU A 43 8.75 6.01 5.92
N GLN A 44 9.37 5.49 6.99
CA GLN A 44 10.73 4.96 6.90
C GLN A 44 10.79 3.74 5.98
N LYS A 45 9.79 2.84 6.06
CA LYS A 45 9.77 1.65 5.21
C LYS A 45 9.63 1.99 3.71
N ILE A 46 8.84 3.01 3.39
CA ILE A 46 8.74 3.54 2.02
C ILE A 46 10.09 4.08 1.56
N LYS A 47 10.80 4.87 2.39
CA LYS A 47 12.15 5.36 2.05
C LYS A 47 13.12 4.21 1.79
N ASP A 48 13.11 3.17 2.62
CA ASP A 48 13.95 1.99 2.40
C ASP A 48 13.67 1.34 1.03
N LEU A 49 12.39 1.25 0.62
CA LEU A 49 11.99 0.70 -0.69
C LEU A 49 12.38 1.61 -1.85
N LEU A 50 12.26 2.93 -1.70
CA LEU A 50 12.70 3.90 -2.72
C LEU A 50 14.22 3.86 -2.92
N ASP A 51 14.99 3.68 -1.85
CA ASP A 51 16.43 3.51 -1.92
C ASP A 51 16.81 2.25 -2.74
N GLN A 52 16.08 1.13 -2.57
CA GLN A 52 16.25 -0.07 -3.41
C GLN A 52 15.89 0.18 -4.87
N ALA A 53 14.91 1.06 -5.13
CA ALA A 53 14.53 1.46 -6.48
C ALA A 53 15.50 2.47 -7.12
N GLY A 54 16.48 2.99 -6.38
CA GLY A 54 17.40 4.02 -6.89
C GLY A 54 16.73 5.39 -7.08
N THR A 55 15.68 5.68 -6.32
CA THR A 55 14.95 6.95 -6.34
C THR A 55 14.73 7.49 -4.92
N ASP A 56 13.97 8.58 -4.79
CA ASP A 56 13.69 9.23 -3.51
C ASP A 56 12.32 9.93 -3.51
N THR A 57 11.89 10.38 -2.33
CA THR A 57 10.58 11.02 -2.12
C THR A 57 10.37 12.32 -2.91
N SER A 58 11.44 12.94 -3.43
CA SER A 58 11.33 14.17 -4.23
C SER A 58 11.10 13.93 -5.72
N LYS A 59 11.29 12.69 -6.19
CA LYS A 59 11.21 12.34 -7.63
C LYS A 59 10.13 11.31 -7.94
N VAL A 60 9.77 10.47 -6.97
CA VAL A 60 8.88 9.34 -7.18
C VAL A 60 7.44 9.78 -7.44
N GLU A 61 6.79 9.06 -8.35
CA GLU A 61 5.35 9.06 -8.58
C GLU A 61 4.83 7.65 -8.26
N PHE A 62 3.84 7.58 -7.37
CA PHE A 62 3.22 6.34 -6.90
C PHE A 62 1.91 6.09 -7.64
N ALA A 63 1.60 4.83 -7.91
CA ALA A 63 0.24 4.38 -8.24
C ALA A 63 -0.47 3.80 -7.01
N GLU A 64 0.27 3.15 -6.12
CA GLU A 64 -0.25 2.60 -4.87
C GLU A 64 0.83 2.60 -3.79
N ILE A 65 0.43 2.88 -2.56
CA ILE A 65 1.17 2.52 -1.35
C ILE A 65 0.25 1.62 -0.52
N SER A 66 0.72 0.43 -0.16
CA SER A 66 -0.03 -0.46 0.70
C SER A 66 0.82 -1.08 1.80
N THR A 67 0.20 -1.28 2.95
CA THR A 67 0.74 -2.11 4.02
C THR A 67 -0.32 -3.09 4.47
N THR A 68 0.10 -4.31 4.79
CA THR A 68 -0.79 -5.40 5.18
C THR A 68 -0.21 -6.13 6.39
N PHE A 69 -1.07 -6.52 7.30
CA PHE A 69 -0.77 -7.39 8.41
C PHE A 69 -1.73 -8.57 8.43
N THR A 70 -1.18 -9.77 8.55
CA THR A 70 -1.96 -10.99 8.72
C THR A 70 -1.66 -11.57 10.08
N TYR A 71 -2.67 -11.53 10.96
CA TYR A 71 -2.61 -12.24 12.23
C TYR A 71 -2.73 -13.74 12.01
N LYS A 72 -1.74 -14.47 12.49
CA LYS A 72 -1.79 -15.92 12.64
C LYS A 72 -0.93 -16.27 13.84
N GLU A 73 -1.51 -17.00 14.78
CA GLU A 73 -0.82 -17.34 16.03
C GLU A 73 0.57 -17.97 15.75
N ASN A 74 1.63 -17.35 16.26
CA ASN A 74 3.04 -17.72 16.06
C ASN A 74 3.57 -17.67 14.60
N ASP A 75 2.85 -17.04 13.67
CA ASP A 75 3.20 -16.92 12.25
C ASP A 75 2.60 -15.65 11.63
N ASN A 76 2.64 -14.54 12.39
CA ASN A 76 2.23 -13.23 11.90
C ASN A 76 3.08 -12.81 10.70
N LYS A 77 2.47 -12.03 9.81
CA LYS A 77 3.13 -11.56 8.59
C LYS A 77 2.83 -10.08 8.38
N ALA A 78 3.86 -9.32 8.09
CA ALA A 78 3.75 -7.91 7.69
C ALA A 78 4.29 -7.75 6.27
N TYR A 79 3.62 -6.91 5.49
CA TYR A 79 3.98 -6.58 4.11
C TYR A 79 3.86 -5.08 3.92
N VAL A 80 4.76 -4.52 3.13
CA VAL A 80 4.67 -3.16 2.59
C VAL A 80 4.95 -3.23 1.10
N SER A 81 4.13 -2.59 0.29
CA SER A 81 4.28 -2.52 -1.16
C SER A 81 4.19 -1.08 -1.61
N ILE A 82 5.07 -0.71 -2.55
CA ILE A 82 4.93 0.53 -3.32
C ILE A 82 4.89 0.18 -4.80
N GLN A 83 3.92 0.72 -5.52
CA GLN A 83 3.88 0.68 -6.98
C GLN A 83 4.26 2.05 -7.50
N ILE A 84 5.31 2.11 -8.33
CA ILE A 84 5.91 3.37 -8.76
C ILE A 84 6.19 3.34 -10.26
N ILE A 85 6.28 4.54 -10.84
CA ILE A 85 6.92 4.68 -12.16
C ILE A 85 8.38 4.27 -12.05
N SER A 86 8.82 3.42 -12.99
CA SER A 86 10.21 2.96 -13.02
C SER A 86 11.14 4.17 -13.15
N PRO A 87 12.12 4.33 -12.24
CA PRO A 87 13.10 5.43 -12.32
C PRO A 87 13.94 5.40 -13.61
N GLU A 88 14.07 4.24 -14.25
CA GLU A 88 14.84 4.05 -15.48
C GLU A 88 14.00 4.30 -16.75
N ASN A 89 12.70 4.05 -16.68
CA ASN A 89 11.80 4.20 -17.82
C ASN A 89 10.41 4.66 -17.38
N LYS A 90 10.09 5.92 -17.68
CA LYS A 90 8.81 6.54 -17.32
C LYS A 90 7.57 5.86 -17.91
N ASP A 91 7.73 5.03 -18.94
CA ASP A 91 6.67 4.27 -19.63
C ASP A 91 6.46 2.87 -19.02
N LYS A 92 7.21 2.54 -17.96
CA LYS A 92 7.07 1.30 -17.19
C LYS A 92 6.67 1.58 -15.74
N MET A 93 5.95 0.63 -15.17
CA MET A 93 5.62 0.58 -13.75
C MET A 93 6.26 -0.63 -13.09
N VAL A 94 6.69 -0.46 -11.85
CA VAL A 94 7.33 -1.50 -11.04
C VAL A 94 6.75 -1.49 -9.63
N GLN A 95 6.72 -2.66 -9.01
CA GLN A 95 6.33 -2.84 -7.62
C GLN A 95 7.56 -3.25 -6.80
N TYR A 96 7.75 -2.60 -5.66
CA TYR A 96 8.74 -2.99 -4.67
C TYR A 96 8.04 -3.41 -3.40
N ASP A 97 8.35 -4.63 -2.95
CA ASP A 97 7.75 -5.23 -1.77
C ASP A 97 8.80 -5.42 -0.69
N TRP A 98 8.38 -5.16 0.53
CA TRP A 98 9.01 -5.65 1.74
C TRP A 98 8.08 -6.65 2.43
N ASN A 99 8.64 -7.75 2.94
CA ASN A 99 7.90 -8.71 3.74
C ASN A 99 8.68 -9.24 4.93
N ASP A 100 7.97 -9.45 6.03
CA ASP A 100 8.50 -10.02 7.26
C ASP A 100 7.55 -11.07 7.83
N MET A 101 8.04 -12.30 7.92
CA MET A 101 7.31 -13.45 8.46
C MET A 101 8.30 -14.48 9.01
N LYS A 102 7.83 -15.43 9.81
CA LYS A 102 8.66 -16.41 10.52
C LYS A 102 9.81 -17.03 9.70
N ASP A 103 9.51 -17.50 8.50
CA ASP A 103 10.49 -18.22 7.66
C ASP A 103 11.25 -17.30 6.69
N ARG A 104 10.84 -16.05 6.55
CA ARG A 104 11.43 -15.06 5.63
C ARG A 104 11.43 -13.69 6.29
N ARG A 105 12.59 -13.34 6.86
CA ARG A 105 12.78 -12.09 7.60
C ARG A 105 13.28 -10.95 6.72
N ASN A 106 12.70 -9.77 6.89
CA ASN A 106 13.14 -8.51 6.29
C ASN A 106 13.54 -8.65 4.80
N HIS A 107 12.64 -9.21 4.01
CA HIS A 107 12.90 -9.58 2.63
C HIS A 107 12.37 -8.55 1.66
N TYR A 108 13.10 -8.33 0.57
CA TYR A 108 12.77 -7.35 -0.46
C TYR A 108 12.66 -8.02 -1.82
N GLU A 109 11.60 -7.70 -2.55
CA GLU A 109 11.31 -8.22 -3.89
C GLU A 109 10.91 -7.06 -4.82
N MET A 110 11.19 -7.21 -6.11
CA MET A 110 10.78 -6.29 -7.17
C MET A 110 10.00 -7.06 -8.23
N PHE A 111 8.99 -6.42 -8.80
CA PHE A 111 8.19 -6.97 -9.88
C PHE A 111 7.96 -5.91 -10.98
N GLU A 112 8.01 -6.33 -12.24
CA GLU A 112 7.52 -5.48 -13.33
C GLU A 112 5.99 -5.52 -13.34
N LEU A 113 5.34 -4.37 -13.56
CA LEU A 113 3.89 -4.29 -13.64
C LEU A 113 3.46 -4.02 -15.09
N THR A 114 2.46 -4.77 -15.55
CA THR A 114 1.71 -4.46 -16.78
C THR A 114 0.47 -3.69 -16.38
N VAL A 115 0.30 -2.49 -16.92
CA VAL A 115 -0.89 -1.69 -16.68
C VAL A 115 -1.90 -1.98 -17.78
N SER A 116 -3.16 -2.25 -17.42
CA SER A 116 -4.23 -2.44 -18.40
C SER A 116 -5.45 -1.59 -18.08
N SER A 117 -6.21 -1.22 -19.11
CA SER A 117 -7.56 -0.68 -18.92
C SER A 117 -8.55 -1.78 -18.55
N PHE A 118 -9.79 -1.40 -18.23
CA PHE A 118 -10.90 -2.34 -18.04
C PHE A 118 -11.24 -3.16 -19.28
N ASP A 119 -10.92 -2.68 -20.48
CA ASP A 119 -11.14 -3.40 -21.73
C ASP A 119 -9.94 -4.32 -22.08
N ASP A 120 -9.07 -4.59 -21.10
CA ASP A 120 -7.83 -5.39 -21.21
C ASP A 120 -6.78 -4.82 -22.20
N ASP A 121 -6.96 -3.59 -22.68
CA ASP A 121 -5.94 -2.91 -23.47
C ASP A 121 -4.73 -2.57 -22.60
N VAL A 122 -3.54 -3.04 -23.01
CA VAL A 122 -2.27 -2.71 -22.36
C VAL A 122 -1.98 -1.23 -22.52
N ILE A 123 -1.69 -0.59 -21.40
CA ILE A 123 -1.25 0.81 -21.31
C ILE A 123 0.26 0.79 -21.08
N ASP A 124 1.01 1.12 -22.12
CA ASP A 124 2.48 0.99 -22.18
C ASP A 124 3.21 2.34 -22.23
N ASN A 125 2.54 3.42 -21.84
CA ASN A 125 3.10 4.76 -21.88
C ASN A 125 2.59 5.63 -20.72
N TYR A 126 3.42 6.60 -20.33
CA TYR A 126 3.15 7.49 -19.20
C TYR A 126 1.82 8.24 -19.31
N ASP A 127 1.49 8.75 -20.50
CA ASP A 127 0.27 9.54 -20.71
C ASP A 127 -1.01 8.74 -20.47
N GLY A 128 -0.97 7.42 -20.64
CA GLY A 128 -2.11 6.54 -20.46
C GLY A 128 -2.43 6.21 -18.99
N TYR A 129 -1.48 6.36 -18.07
CA TYR A 129 -1.70 6.06 -16.65
C TYR A 129 -1.39 7.21 -15.68
N LYS A 130 -0.90 8.37 -16.15
CA LYS A 130 -0.55 9.50 -15.27
C LYS A 130 -1.67 9.97 -14.33
N ASP A 131 -2.92 9.76 -14.70
CA ASP A 131 -4.08 10.19 -13.91
C ASP A 131 -4.30 9.31 -12.65
N MET A 132 -3.69 8.12 -12.58
CA MET A 132 -3.70 7.27 -11.39
C MET A 132 -2.50 7.53 -10.47
N LEU A 133 -1.61 8.45 -10.84
CA LEU A 133 -0.39 8.72 -10.11
C LEU A 133 -0.58 9.82 -9.06
N PHE A 134 0.16 9.69 -7.96
CA PHE A 134 0.25 10.71 -6.91
C PHE A 134 1.69 10.84 -6.41
N THR A 135 2.02 11.96 -5.79
CA THR A 135 3.36 12.24 -5.26
C THR A 135 3.49 11.87 -3.79
N TYR A 136 4.72 11.81 -3.28
CA TYR A 136 4.94 11.67 -1.84
C TYR A 136 4.26 12.79 -1.02
N SER A 137 4.20 14.02 -1.55
CA SER A 137 3.55 15.15 -0.88
C SER A 137 2.05 14.91 -0.70
N ASP A 138 1.40 14.23 -1.66
CA ASP A 138 -0.01 13.89 -1.57
C ASP A 138 -0.26 12.81 -0.51
N ALA A 139 0.69 11.88 -0.37
CA ALA A 139 0.66 10.77 0.59
C ALA A 139 1.01 11.17 2.03
N ALA A 140 1.86 12.18 2.22
CA ALA A 140 2.53 12.47 3.49
C ALA A 140 1.58 12.64 4.68
N ILE A 141 0.44 13.30 4.48
CA ILE A 141 -0.56 13.50 5.55
C ILE A 141 -1.22 12.19 5.98
N TYR A 142 -1.48 11.28 5.04
CA TYR A 142 -2.02 9.97 5.34
C TYR A 142 -1.03 9.13 6.15
N LEU A 143 0.24 9.11 5.74
CA LEU A 143 1.30 8.40 6.46
C LEU A 143 1.48 8.92 7.89
N LYS A 144 1.44 10.25 8.06
CA LYS A 144 1.52 10.90 9.37
C LYS A 144 0.36 10.51 10.29
N ASN A 145 -0.84 10.40 9.75
CA ASN A 145 -2.06 10.17 10.51
C ASN A 145 -2.44 8.68 10.62
N LEU A 146 -1.69 7.77 10.01
CA LEU A 146 -1.95 6.33 10.05
C LEU A 146 -2.13 5.76 11.48
N PRO A 147 -1.31 6.12 12.49
CA PRO A 147 -1.56 5.68 13.87
C PRO A 147 -2.94 6.07 14.41
N THR A 148 -3.44 7.25 14.04
CA THR A 148 -4.78 7.71 14.40
C THR A 148 -5.83 6.85 13.71
N TYR A 149 -5.70 6.59 12.42
CA TYR A 149 -6.64 5.75 11.68
C TYR A 149 -6.69 4.33 12.26
N CYS A 150 -5.54 3.75 12.59
CA CYS A 150 -5.45 2.43 13.23
C CYS A 150 -6.26 2.39 14.54
N LYS A 151 -6.05 3.39 15.41
CA LYS A 151 -6.77 3.49 16.68
C LYS A 151 -8.29 3.62 16.47
N GLU A 152 -8.71 4.56 15.63
CA GLU A 152 -10.13 4.82 15.38
C GLU A 152 -10.82 3.62 14.74
N ALA A 153 -10.17 2.96 13.79
CA ALA A 153 -10.74 1.83 13.09
C ALA A 153 -10.91 0.62 14.03
N LEU A 154 -9.92 0.36 14.91
CA LEU A 154 -10.04 -0.67 15.94
C LEU A 154 -11.19 -0.36 16.91
N GLU A 155 -11.34 0.89 17.35
CA GLU A 155 -12.42 1.31 18.24
C GLU A 155 -13.79 1.16 17.55
N ALA A 156 -13.95 1.72 16.36
CA ALA A 156 -15.18 1.65 15.56
C ALA A 156 -15.56 0.22 15.16
N SER A 157 -14.58 -0.69 15.04
CA SER A 157 -14.85 -2.08 14.69
C SER A 157 -15.70 -2.81 15.73
N GLY A 158 -15.55 -2.45 17.01
CA GLY A 158 -16.16 -3.17 18.12
C GLY A 158 -15.54 -4.55 18.40
N TYR A 159 -14.44 -4.91 17.72
CA TYR A 159 -13.78 -6.21 17.91
C TYR A 159 -12.93 -6.30 19.19
N LYS A 160 -12.66 -5.18 19.85
CA LYS A 160 -11.90 -5.08 21.12
C LYS A 160 -10.54 -5.80 21.00
N GLU A 161 -10.17 -6.62 21.98
CA GLU A 161 -8.91 -7.38 21.99
C GLU A 161 -8.76 -8.36 20.81
N ASN A 162 -9.86 -8.70 20.13
CA ASN A 162 -9.86 -9.59 18.97
C ASN A 162 -9.66 -8.85 17.65
N GLY A 163 -9.58 -7.51 17.65
CA GLY A 163 -9.31 -6.72 16.45
C GLY A 163 -7.82 -6.67 16.11
N CYS A 164 -7.50 -6.65 14.82
CA CYS A 164 -6.21 -6.23 14.28
C CYS A 164 -6.41 -5.40 13.01
N ILE A 165 -5.49 -4.47 12.74
CA ILE A 165 -5.47 -3.81 11.42
C ILE A 165 -4.97 -4.83 10.41
N ASN A 166 -5.74 -5.05 9.34
CA ASN A 166 -5.38 -5.98 8.26
C ASN A 166 -4.63 -5.27 7.15
N SER A 167 -5.05 -4.07 6.75
CA SER A 167 -4.35 -3.32 5.71
C SER A 167 -4.63 -1.83 5.78
N PHE A 168 -3.74 -1.06 5.18
CA PHE A 168 -3.93 0.34 4.86
C PHE A 168 -3.43 0.58 3.43
N ASN A 169 -4.23 1.27 2.62
CA ASN A 169 -3.98 1.48 1.20
C ASN A 169 -4.17 2.96 0.85
N ILE A 170 -3.28 3.50 0.02
CA ILE A 170 -3.36 4.83 -0.58
C ILE A 170 -3.29 4.67 -2.10
N GLU A 171 -4.30 5.18 -2.79
CA GLU A 171 -4.37 5.36 -4.24
C GLU A 171 -4.62 6.85 -4.53
N ALA A 172 -4.52 7.30 -5.79
CA ALA A 172 -4.60 8.72 -6.13
C ALA A 172 -5.91 9.41 -5.66
N ASP A 173 -7.03 8.71 -5.68
CA ASP A 173 -8.36 9.26 -5.39
C ASP A 173 -8.96 8.80 -4.05
N LYS A 174 -8.32 7.85 -3.35
CA LYS A 174 -8.84 7.29 -2.10
C LYS A 174 -7.74 6.74 -1.21
N ALA A 175 -8.02 6.73 0.09
CA ALA A 175 -7.29 5.94 1.06
C ALA A 175 -8.29 5.23 1.97
N PHE A 176 -7.95 4.02 2.41
CA PHE A 176 -8.81 3.22 3.28
C PHE A 176 -8.00 2.31 4.19
N ILE A 177 -8.61 1.94 5.31
CA ILE A 177 -8.06 1.03 6.30
C ILE A 177 -9.02 -0.14 6.53
N ASN A 178 -8.47 -1.35 6.62
CA ASN A 178 -9.20 -2.58 6.91
C ASN A 178 -8.88 -3.07 8.31
N VAL A 179 -9.92 -3.43 9.06
CA VAL A 179 -9.79 -4.05 10.39
C VAL A 179 -10.35 -5.45 10.32
N GLY A 180 -9.56 -6.43 10.71
CA GLY A 180 -9.95 -7.83 10.78
C GLY A 180 -10.23 -8.31 12.19
N TYR A 181 -10.95 -9.42 12.27
CA TYR A 181 -11.02 -10.24 13.47
C TYR A 181 -9.87 -11.26 13.45
N LYS A 182 -9.06 -11.29 14.52
CA LYS A 182 -7.90 -12.17 14.65
C LYS A 182 -8.27 -13.63 14.37
N GLY A 183 -7.58 -14.24 13.40
CA GLY A 183 -7.78 -15.63 13.01
C GLY A 183 -9.00 -15.89 12.12
N GLN A 184 -9.75 -14.87 11.71
CA GLN A 184 -10.92 -15.01 10.83
C GLN A 184 -10.85 -14.03 9.65
N SER A 185 -10.31 -14.49 8.52
CA SER A 185 -10.13 -13.65 7.32
C SER A 185 -11.44 -13.16 6.69
N SER A 186 -12.56 -13.84 6.94
CA SER A 186 -13.88 -13.46 6.42
C SER A 186 -14.58 -12.37 7.24
N ILE A 187 -14.08 -12.05 8.43
CA ILE A 187 -14.67 -11.03 9.30
C ILE A 187 -13.76 -9.81 9.30
N PHE A 188 -14.18 -8.80 8.53
CA PHE A 188 -13.47 -7.54 8.45
C PHE A 188 -14.45 -6.37 8.23
N LYS A 189 -13.97 -5.17 8.53
CA LYS A 189 -14.61 -3.89 8.21
C LYS A 189 -13.62 -2.99 7.48
N THR A 190 -14.13 -2.22 6.54
CA THR A 190 -13.35 -1.24 5.78
C THR A 190 -13.84 0.16 6.14
N TYR A 191 -12.91 1.08 6.38
CA TYR A 191 -13.20 2.48 6.62
C TYR A 191 -12.41 3.33 5.64
N ASN A 192 -13.09 4.23 4.92
CA ASN A 192 -12.44 5.23 4.09
C ASN A 192 -11.82 6.31 4.99
N ILE A 193 -10.76 6.94 4.51
CA ILE A 193 -10.22 8.14 5.15
C ILE A 193 -11.08 9.34 4.74
N SER A 194 -11.35 10.22 5.72
CA SER A 194 -12.12 11.45 5.52
C SER A 194 -11.43 12.44 4.58
N GLU A 195 -12.20 13.36 3.99
CA GLU A 195 -11.68 14.35 3.02
C GLU A 195 -10.61 15.29 3.62
N ASP A 196 -10.69 15.58 4.92
CA ASP A 196 -9.70 16.39 5.63
C ASP A 196 -8.42 15.61 5.99
N LYS A 197 -8.44 14.29 5.73
CA LYS A 197 -7.36 13.34 5.93
C LYS A 197 -6.91 13.23 7.39
N ASN A 198 -7.73 13.65 8.36
CA ASN A 198 -7.37 13.57 9.78
C ASN A 198 -7.94 12.34 10.48
N HIS A 199 -9.08 11.84 9.99
CA HIS A 199 -9.84 10.77 10.64
C HIS A 199 -10.36 9.72 9.65
N ILE A 200 -10.85 8.59 10.15
CA ILE A 200 -11.65 7.66 9.34
C ILE A 200 -13.10 8.16 9.22
N VAL A 201 -13.79 7.72 8.17
CA VAL A 201 -15.25 7.87 8.06
C VAL A 201 -15.92 6.75 8.83
N ILE A 202 -16.62 7.08 9.90
CA ILE A 202 -17.42 6.13 10.69
C ILE A 202 -18.86 6.13 10.14
N PRO A 203 -19.38 5.01 9.61
CA PRO A 203 -20.76 4.92 9.18
C PRO A 203 -21.72 5.12 10.38
N GLU A 204 -22.78 5.90 10.17
CA GLU A 204 -23.87 6.09 11.15
C GLU A 204 -24.63 4.80 11.47
#